data_AF-A0AAN8RUE2-F1
#
_entry.id   AF-A0AAN8RUE2-F1
#
_cell.length_a   1.000
_cell.length_b   1.000
_cell.length_c   1.000
_cell.angle_alpha   90.00
_cell.angle_beta   90.00
_cell.angle_gamma   90.00
#
_symmetry.space_group_name_H-M   'P 1'
#
loop_
_entity.id
_entity.type
_entity.pdbx_description
1 polymer ?
#
loop_
_entity_poly.entity_id
_entity_poly.type
_entity_poly.pdbx_seq_one_letter_code
_entity_poly.pdbx_strand_id
1 'polypeptide(L)'
;MASLPKGRYGLTSAAVVSTQTQASFPSIKQFLLVGIGGGVPRSKNDIRLEDVVVSSVEGRYPGVIQYDFGKIHPYGNERIGYLKPPSDILLSAVAKVEAAHKAGYKLYAFWRERAGAKVNGFGDIIYEEDVLYTAEYIHVQKNVPCKGFCDKSNTLPRQPRTSGDEPVVHHGIIASGNQVVRNDKERDRISKGLKGVICFEMEAAGVMASIECLVIRAICDYADSHKNKGWQAYAARTAAAYAKEILSVLTPPATVGQPVNNSLPTHNRKGVGWTAIKRNTLAILVARMKLMKVVLIVTVNMNYNFKLVQA
;
A
#
# COMPACT_ATOMS: atom_id res chain seq x y z
N MET A 1 9.36 6.00 -12.58
CA MET A 1 9.15 5.72 -11.15
C MET A 1 9.95 6.74 -10.37
N ALA A 2 9.42 7.26 -9.27
CA ALA A 2 10.16 8.11 -8.34
C ALA A 2 10.27 7.38 -6.99
N SER A 3 11.40 7.53 -6.31
CA SER A 3 11.62 6.97 -4.98
C SER A 3 12.29 8.00 -4.08
N LEU A 4 12.05 7.91 -2.77
CA LEU A 4 12.74 8.79 -1.83
C LEU A 4 14.24 8.44 -1.79
N PRO A 5 15.14 9.43 -1.65
CA PRO A 5 16.55 9.18 -1.43
C PRO A 5 16.77 8.30 -0.20
N LYS A 6 17.77 7.42 -0.24
CA LYS A 6 18.09 6.53 0.88
C LYS A 6 18.25 7.32 2.19
N GLY A 7 17.56 6.87 3.23
CA GLY A 7 17.60 7.51 4.55
C GLY A 7 16.72 8.76 4.69
N ARG A 8 16.05 9.21 3.64
CA ARG A 8 15.05 10.28 3.70
C ARG A 8 13.64 9.68 3.66
N TYR A 9 12.82 10.07 4.63
CA TYR A 9 11.42 9.67 4.80
C TYR A 9 10.65 10.83 5.43
N GLY A 10 9.35 10.66 5.61
CA GLY A 10 8.50 11.72 6.15
C GLY A 10 7.91 12.63 5.07
N LEU A 11 6.99 13.48 5.52
CA LEU A 11 6.11 14.26 4.66
C LEU A 11 6.90 15.22 3.75
N THR A 12 7.91 15.90 4.29
CA THR A 12 8.71 16.90 3.54
C THR A 12 9.47 16.26 2.38
N SER A 13 10.15 15.14 2.62
CA SER A 13 10.90 14.48 1.55
C SER A 13 9.96 13.96 0.45
N ALA A 14 8.80 13.45 0.83
CA ALA A 14 7.79 12.97 -0.11
C ALA A 14 7.18 14.12 -0.93
N ALA A 15 6.88 15.26 -0.31
CA ALA A 15 6.40 16.45 -0.98
C ALA A 15 7.40 16.98 -2.02
N VAL A 16 8.69 17.05 -1.67
CA VAL A 16 9.75 17.51 -2.59
C VAL A 16 9.89 16.59 -3.79
N VAL A 17 10.05 15.28 -3.57
CA VAL A 17 10.23 14.31 -4.66
C VAL A 17 9.00 14.27 -5.57
N SER A 18 7.80 14.28 -5.00
CA SER A 18 6.55 14.23 -5.78
C SER A 18 6.34 15.50 -6.61
N THR A 19 6.57 16.68 -6.03
CA THR A 19 6.44 17.97 -6.74
C THR A 19 7.48 18.10 -7.86
N GLN A 20 8.75 17.75 -7.58
CA GLN A 20 9.79 17.73 -8.61
C GLN A 20 9.46 16.75 -9.74
N THR A 21 8.95 15.56 -9.40
CA THR A 21 8.51 14.58 -10.40
C THR A 21 7.36 15.13 -11.24
N GLN A 22 6.36 15.77 -10.63
CA GLN A 22 5.25 16.38 -11.38
C GLN A 22 5.74 17.48 -12.33
N ALA A 23 6.69 18.31 -11.89
CA ALA A 23 7.27 19.38 -12.70
C ALA A 23 8.12 18.84 -13.86
N SER A 24 8.97 17.84 -13.63
CA SER A 24 9.82 17.24 -14.66
C SER A 24 9.04 16.42 -15.69
N PHE A 25 7.85 15.93 -15.33
CA PHE A 25 7.04 15.09 -16.20
C PHE A 25 5.60 15.61 -16.32
N PRO A 26 5.37 16.75 -17.00
CA PRO A 26 4.06 17.42 -17.06
C PRO A 26 2.98 16.60 -17.81
N SER A 27 3.41 15.60 -18.60
CA SER A 27 2.53 14.66 -19.27
C SER A 27 1.85 13.70 -18.29
N ILE A 28 2.39 13.49 -17.09
CA ILE A 28 1.83 12.60 -16.07
C ILE A 28 0.68 13.29 -15.35
N LYS A 29 -0.45 12.60 -15.23
CA LYS A 29 -1.71 13.09 -14.67
C LYS A 29 -2.22 12.29 -13.47
N GLN A 30 -1.78 11.04 -13.32
CA GLN A 30 -2.21 10.18 -12.22
C GLN A 30 -1.01 9.76 -11.36
N PHE A 31 -1.20 9.74 -10.05
CA PHE A 31 -0.15 9.41 -9.08
C PHE A 31 -0.62 8.29 -8.16
N LEU A 32 0.22 7.26 -8.02
CA LEU A 32 0.05 6.19 -7.05
C LEU A 32 1.17 6.30 -6.01
N LEU A 33 0.82 6.40 -4.73
CA LEU A 33 1.77 6.35 -3.64
C LEU A 33 1.77 4.96 -3.03
N VAL A 34 2.86 4.21 -3.26
CA VAL A 34 2.89 2.77 -2.98
C VAL A 34 4.02 2.43 -2.04
N GLY A 35 3.69 1.70 -0.98
CA GLY A 35 4.69 1.28 -0.01
C GLY A 35 4.12 0.39 1.09
N ILE A 36 4.75 0.47 2.24
CA ILE A 36 4.38 -0.31 3.42
C ILE A 36 3.75 0.58 4.49
N GLY A 37 2.98 -0.02 5.39
CA GLY A 37 2.37 0.66 6.53
C GLY A 37 2.20 -0.27 7.73
N GLY A 38 1.89 0.34 8.87
CA GLY A 38 1.50 -0.38 10.09
C GLY A 38 -0.01 -0.57 10.14
N GLY A 39 -0.48 -1.80 10.24
CA GLY A 39 -1.90 -2.14 10.26
C GLY A 39 -2.54 -1.87 11.62
N VAL A 40 -3.86 -1.65 11.63
CA VAL A 40 -4.66 -1.53 12.86
C VAL A 40 -5.68 -2.66 12.91
N PRO A 41 -5.32 -3.83 13.47
CA PRO A 41 -6.23 -4.97 13.58
C PRO A 41 -7.42 -4.61 14.46
N ARG A 42 -8.63 -4.92 14.00
CA ARG A 42 -9.89 -4.70 14.74
C ARG A 42 -10.82 -5.88 14.52
N SER A 43 -11.77 -6.10 15.42
CA SER A 43 -12.77 -7.16 15.26
C SER A 43 -13.54 -7.08 13.94
N LYS A 44 -13.85 -5.86 13.48
CA LYS A 44 -14.54 -5.61 12.20
C LYS A 44 -13.65 -5.75 10.96
N ASN A 45 -12.34 -5.53 11.12
CA ASN A 45 -11.36 -5.52 10.05
C ASN A 45 -10.15 -6.33 10.56
N ASP A 46 -10.18 -7.64 10.32
CA ASP A 46 -9.07 -8.53 10.63
C ASP A 46 -7.93 -8.26 9.66
N ILE A 47 -7.15 -7.20 9.93
CA ILE A 47 -5.98 -6.80 9.16
C ILE A 47 -4.79 -7.65 9.60
N ARG A 48 -4.12 -8.26 8.62
CA ARG A 48 -2.97 -9.14 8.82
C ARG A 48 -1.74 -8.63 8.10
N LEU A 49 -0.58 -9.19 8.44
CA LEU A 49 0.66 -8.92 7.70
C LEU A 49 0.47 -9.34 6.23
N GLU A 50 1.12 -8.63 5.32
CA GLU A 50 0.99 -8.76 3.86
C GLU A 50 -0.32 -8.24 3.26
N ASP A 51 -1.41 -8.07 4.03
CA ASP A 51 -2.64 -7.44 3.54
C ASP A 51 -2.37 -6.06 2.92
N VAL A 52 -3.23 -5.66 1.99
CA VAL A 52 -3.15 -4.35 1.33
C VAL A 52 -4.24 -3.45 1.89
N VAL A 53 -3.87 -2.22 2.24
CA VAL A 53 -4.78 -1.12 2.58
C VAL A 53 -4.74 -0.09 1.45
N VAL A 54 -5.93 0.26 0.95
CA VAL A 54 -6.13 1.26 -0.10
C VAL A 54 -6.89 2.44 0.50
N SER A 55 -6.38 3.66 0.31
CA SER A 55 -7.05 4.86 0.78
C SER A 55 -8.43 5.00 0.13
N SER A 56 -9.47 5.04 0.95
CA SER A 56 -10.87 5.15 0.49
C SER A 56 -11.52 6.43 1.00
N VAL A 57 -12.23 7.14 0.12
CA VAL A 57 -12.99 8.34 0.50
C VAL A 57 -14.18 7.90 1.36
N GLU A 58 -14.30 8.47 2.55
CA GLU A 58 -15.36 8.14 3.51
C GLU A 58 -15.98 9.40 4.08
N GLY A 59 -17.21 9.72 3.66
CA GLY A 59 -17.90 10.95 4.06
C GLY A 59 -17.07 12.19 3.73
N ARG A 60 -16.58 12.87 4.77
CA ARG A 60 -15.76 14.10 4.64
C ARG A 60 -14.25 13.84 4.54
N TYR A 61 -13.81 12.59 4.61
CA TYR A 61 -12.38 12.24 4.66
C TYR A 61 -11.89 11.81 3.27
N PRO A 62 -10.78 12.39 2.77
CA PRO A 62 -10.26 12.13 1.42
C PRO A 62 -9.51 10.78 1.30
N GLY A 63 -9.69 9.87 2.28
CA GLY A 63 -8.99 8.60 2.39
C GLY A 63 -7.65 8.63 3.13
N VAL A 64 -7.07 9.81 3.33
CA VAL A 64 -5.91 10.02 4.21
C VAL A 64 -6.17 11.16 5.19
N ILE A 65 -5.70 11.00 6.41
CA ILE A 65 -5.70 12.04 7.45
C ILE A 65 -4.27 12.28 7.91
N GLN A 66 -3.82 13.53 7.88
CA GLN A 66 -2.60 13.90 8.60
C GLN A 66 -2.92 13.95 10.10
N TYR A 67 -2.49 12.95 10.87
CA TYR A 67 -2.93 12.81 12.26
C TYR A 67 -2.19 13.70 13.24
N ASP A 68 -1.02 14.20 12.86
CA ASP A 68 -0.14 15.04 13.69
C ASP A 68 -0.19 16.54 13.31
N PHE A 69 -1.15 16.94 12.47
CA PHE A 69 -1.33 18.34 12.06
C PHE A 69 -2.56 18.96 12.72
N GLY A 70 -2.32 20.00 13.51
CA GLY A 70 -3.37 20.56 14.36
C GLY A 70 -2.89 21.73 15.19
N LYS A 71 -3.81 22.28 15.95
CA LYS A 71 -3.54 23.24 17.02
C LYS A 71 -3.54 22.53 18.36
N ILE A 72 -2.68 23.00 19.26
CA ILE A 72 -2.59 22.50 20.63
C ILE A 72 -3.18 23.57 21.55
N HIS A 73 -4.14 23.20 22.39
CA HIS A 73 -4.83 24.09 23.32
C HIS A 73 -4.99 23.41 24.69
N PRO A 74 -5.30 24.16 25.77
CA PRO A 74 -5.47 23.60 27.12
C PRO A 74 -6.54 22.49 27.22
N TYR A 75 -7.50 22.46 26.29
CA TYR A 75 -8.60 21.49 26.24
C TYR A 75 -8.33 20.31 25.28
N GLY A 76 -7.13 20.25 24.69
CA GLY A 76 -6.71 19.18 23.79
C GLY A 76 -6.24 19.66 22.41
N ASN A 77 -6.02 18.69 21.53
CA ASN A 77 -5.51 18.93 20.19
C ASN A 77 -6.66 19.01 19.18
N GLU A 78 -6.71 20.09 18.40
CA GLU A 78 -7.65 20.29 17.31
C GLU A 78 -6.97 19.96 15.98
N ARG A 79 -7.43 18.91 15.28
CA ARG A 79 -6.91 18.60 13.94
C ARG A 79 -7.46 19.59 12.91
N ILE A 80 -6.58 20.16 12.11
CA ILE A 80 -6.94 21.11 11.03
C ILE A 80 -6.43 20.62 9.67
N GLY A 81 -6.80 21.33 8.61
CA GLY A 81 -6.34 21.06 7.25
C GLY A 81 -7.17 20.03 6.49
N TYR A 82 -6.91 19.96 5.19
CA TYR A 82 -7.55 19.07 4.24
C TYR A 82 -6.51 18.58 3.22
N LEU A 83 -6.62 17.32 2.80
CA LEU A 83 -5.75 16.71 1.81
C LEU A 83 -6.55 16.44 0.52
N LYS A 84 -5.90 16.52 -0.64
CA LYS A 84 -6.57 16.24 -1.91
C LYS A 84 -6.96 14.75 -1.98
N PRO A 85 -8.22 14.41 -2.32
CA PRO A 85 -8.61 13.03 -2.52
C PRO A 85 -7.96 12.46 -3.79
N PRO A 86 -7.96 11.12 -3.97
CA PRO A 86 -7.64 10.53 -5.27
C PRO A 86 -8.60 11.04 -6.35
N SER A 87 -8.11 11.15 -7.59
CA SER A 87 -8.92 11.57 -8.74
C SER A 87 -10.05 10.56 -9.05
N ASP A 88 -11.12 11.00 -9.70
CA ASP A 88 -12.23 10.12 -10.12
C ASP A 88 -11.78 8.96 -11.02
N ILE A 89 -10.72 9.17 -11.81
CA ILE A 89 -10.12 8.14 -12.64
C ILE A 89 -9.52 7.02 -11.76
N LEU A 90 -8.80 7.40 -10.70
CA LEU A 90 -8.22 6.45 -9.75
C LEU A 90 -9.30 5.75 -8.93
N LEU A 91 -10.33 6.48 -8.47
CA LEU A 91 -11.46 5.90 -7.74
C LEU A 91 -12.23 4.89 -8.61
N SER A 92 -12.45 5.22 -9.89
CA SER A 92 -13.06 4.29 -10.85
C SER A 92 -12.20 3.05 -11.11
N ALA A 93 -10.87 3.20 -11.12
CA ALA A 93 -9.95 2.07 -11.25
C ALA A 93 -10.03 1.14 -10.02
N VAL A 94 -10.10 1.70 -8.82
CA VAL A 94 -10.30 0.95 -7.57
C VAL A 94 -11.60 0.16 -7.63
N ALA A 95 -12.72 0.79 -8.00
CA ALA A 95 -14.02 0.11 -8.11
C ALA A 95 -14.01 -1.06 -9.11
N LYS A 96 -13.29 -0.92 -10.24
CA LYS A 96 -13.11 -2.01 -11.22
C LYS A 96 -12.32 -3.18 -10.65
N VAL A 97 -11.22 -2.90 -9.93
CA VAL A 97 -10.41 -3.95 -9.29
C VAL A 97 -11.20 -4.65 -8.19
N GLU A 98 -11.94 -3.91 -7.35
CA GLU A 98 -12.83 -4.49 -6.34
C GLU A 98 -13.87 -5.43 -6.96
N ALA A 99 -14.51 -5.01 -8.06
CA ALA A 99 -15.48 -5.85 -8.76
C ALA A 99 -14.84 -7.13 -9.31
N ALA A 100 -13.62 -7.03 -9.87
CA ALA A 100 -12.86 -8.18 -10.32
C ALA A 100 -12.51 -9.14 -9.17
N HIS A 101 -12.11 -8.62 -8.01
CA HIS A 101 -11.81 -9.42 -6.82
C HIS A 101 -13.05 -10.16 -6.30
N LYS A 102 -14.21 -9.50 -6.28
CA LYS A 102 -15.50 -10.13 -5.93
C LYS A 102 -15.89 -11.24 -6.90
N ALA A 103 -15.49 -11.12 -8.17
CA ALA A 103 -15.67 -12.16 -9.19
C ALA A 103 -14.58 -13.26 -9.15
N GLY A 104 -13.65 -13.23 -8.18
CA GLY A 104 -12.59 -14.22 -8.02
C GLY A 104 -11.31 -13.95 -8.82
N TYR A 105 -11.22 -12.83 -9.53
CA TYR A 105 -10.01 -12.46 -10.28
C TYR A 105 -9.08 -11.60 -9.42
N LYS A 106 -8.15 -12.26 -8.72
CA LYS A 106 -7.15 -11.59 -7.86
C LYS A 106 -5.76 -11.74 -8.46
N LEU A 107 -5.24 -10.69 -9.11
CA LEU A 107 -3.94 -10.80 -9.78
C LEU A 107 -2.79 -10.94 -8.77
N TYR A 108 -2.91 -10.38 -7.56
CA TYR A 108 -1.91 -10.43 -6.49
C TYR A 108 -1.66 -11.87 -6.01
N ALA A 109 -2.67 -12.74 -6.07
CA ALA A 109 -2.56 -14.14 -5.69
C ALA A 109 -1.52 -14.90 -6.56
N PHE A 110 -1.42 -14.55 -7.85
CA PHE A 110 -0.42 -15.12 -8.77
C PHE A 110 1.03 -14.74 -8.41
N TRP A 111 1.25 -13.68 -7.63
CA TRP A 111 2.61 -13.25 -7.25
C TRP A 111 3.18 -14.07 -6.11
N ARG A 112 2.33 -14.74 -5.32
CA ARG A 112 2.77 -15.71 -4.30
C ARG A 112 3.33 -16.97 -4.94
N GLU A 113 2.68 -17.47 -5.98
CA GLU A 113 3.13 -18.65 -6.74
C GLU A 113 4.49 -18.42 -7.40
N ARG A 114 4.75 -17.18 -7.85
CA ARG A 114 6.05 -16.75 -8.38
C ARG A 114 7.13 -16.53 -7.32
N ALA A 115 6.78 -16.49 -6.03
CA ALA A 115 7.73 -16.29 -4.93
C ALA A 115 8.48 -17.58 -4.53
N GLY A 116 8.02 -18.75 -4.97
CA GLY A 116 8.83 -19.98 -4.94
C GLY A 116 10.03 -19.93 -5.89
N ALA A 117 10.03 -19.02 -6.87
CA ALA A 117 11.19 -18.70 -7.68
C ALA A 117 11.97 -17.57 -7.02
N LYS A 118 13.26 -17.76 -6.74
CA LYS A 118 14.19 -16.73 -6.26
C LYS A 118 13.96 -15.42 -7.02
N VAL A 119 13.32 -14.44 -6.38
CA VAL A 119 13.15 -13.11 -6.99
C VAL A 119 14.47 -12.38 -6.82
N ASN A 120 15.33 -12.44 -7.84
CA ASN A 120 16.63 -11.75 -7.85
C ASN A 120 16.48 -10.28 -7.36
N GLY A 121 17.11 -9.95 -6.22
CA GLY A 121 17.05 -8.61 -5.59
C GLY A 121 16.31 -8.57 -4.25
N PHE A 122 15.53 -9.59 -3.94
CA PHE A 122 15.01 -9.87 -2.59
C PHE A 122 15.80 -11.08 -2.08
N GLY A 123 16.85 -10.86 -1.27
CA GLY A 123 17.67 -11.94 -0.71
C GLY A 123 16.82 -12.99 0.03
N ASP A 124 17.43 -14.09 0.47
CA ASP A 124 16.72 -15.21 1.12
C ASP A 124 15.67 -14.71 2.11
N ILE A 125 14.40 -14.81 1.69
CA ILE A 125 13.31 -14.19 2.41
C ILE A 125 12.89 -15.18 3.49
N ILE A 126 13.30 -14.92 4.73
CA ILE A 126 12.91 -15.73 5.87
C ILE A 126 11.45 -15.40 6.18
N TYR A 127 10.57 -16.41 6.04
CA TYR A 127 9.17 -16.28 6.41
C TYR A 127 9.09 -16.13 7.93
N GLU A 128 8.67 -14.97 8.41
CA GLU A 128 8.30 -14.79 9.81
C GLU A 128 6.82 -15.19 9.98
N GLU A 129 6.45 -15.69 11.15
CA GLU A 129 5.05 -16.00 11.45
C GLU A 129 4.25 -14.70 11.59
N ASP A 130 2.99 -14.71 11.14
CA ASP A 130 2.07 -13.61 11.41
C ASP A 130 1.54 -13.70 12.84
N VAL A 131 2.21 -12.98 13.75
CA VAL A 131 1.89 -12.96 15.18
C VAL A 131 1.33 -11.59 15.57
N LEU A 132 0.13 -11.60 16.14
CA LEU A 132 -0.50 -10.43 16.75
C LEU A 132 -0.53 -10.61 18.26
N TYR A 133 0.16 -9.74 18.99
CA TYR A 133 0.14 -9.72 20.45
C TYR A 133 -1.07 -8.92 20.97
N THR A 134 -1.49 -9.23 22.19
CA THR A 134 -2.45 -8.40 22.94
C THR A 134 -1.89 -7.01 23.14
N ALA A 135 -2.75 -5.99 23.14
CA ALA A 135 -2.33 -4.60 23.31
C ALA A 135 -1.53 -4.39 24.62
N GLU A 136 -1.91 -5.06 25.69
CA GLU A 136 -1.28 -4.89 27.00
C GLU A 136 0.13 -5.46 27.10
N TYR A 137 0.53 -6.30 26.13
CA TYR A 137 1.84 -6.94 26.13
C TYR A 137 2.86 -6.05 25.45
N ILE A 138 3.77 -5.47 26.24
CA ILE A 138 4.85 -4.64 25.72
C ILE A 138 6.03 -5.54 25.35
N HIS A 139 6.60 -5.28 24.18
CA HIS A 139 7.79 -5.99 23.72
C HIS A 139 8.92 -5.91 24.75
N VAL A 140 9.46 -7.08 25.12
CA VAL A 140 10.34 -7.25 26.28
C VAL A 140 11.67 -6.51 26.20
N GLN A 141 12.25 -6.39 25.00
CA GLN A 141 13.60 -5.82 24.84
C GLN A 141 13.74 -5.01 23.55
N LYS A 142 14.05 -3.72 23.69
CA LYS A 142 14.21 -2.82 22.54
C LYS A 142 15.25 -3.36 21.55
N ASN A 143 14.89 -3.37 20.26
CA ASN A 143 15.73 -3.79 19.13
C ASN A 143 16.09 -5.29 19.06
N VAL A 144 15.39 -6.14 19.79
CA VAL A 144 15.57 -7.60 19.72
C VAL A 144 14.37 -8.23 18.98
N PRO A 145 14.55 -9.29 18.18
CA PRO A 145 13.42 -9.99 17.57
C PRO A 145 12.46 -10.54 18.62
N CYS A 146 11.16 -10.59 18.32
CA CYS A 146 10.19 -11.23 19.21
C CYS A 146 10.45 -12.73 19.36
N LYS A 147 10.92 -13.39 18.29
CA LYS A 147 11.20 -14.83 18.28
C LYS A 147 12.26 -15.19 19.32
N GLY A 148 11.87 -16.01 20.29
CA GLY A 148 12.74 -16.49 21.37
C GLY A 148 12.80 -15.58 22.61
N PHE A 149 12.11 -14.42 22.60
CA PHE A 149 12.13 -13.45 23.70
C PHE A 149 10.73 -13.07 24.18
N CYS A 150 9.78 -12.91 23.26
CA CYS A 150 8.40 -12.61 23.60
C CYS A 150 7.62 -13.88 23.93
N ASP A 151 6.76 -13.79 24.95
CA ASP A 151 5.89 -14.87 25.38
C ASP A 151 4.68 -14.97 24.46
N LYS A 152 4.62 -16.07 23.70
CA LYS A 152 3.53 -16.37 22.77
C LYS A 152 2.17 -16.58 23.47
N SER A 153 2.13 -16.76 24.79
CA SER A 153 0.87 -16.82 25.55
C SER A 153 0.08 -15.50 25.49
N ASN A 154 0.78 -14.39 25.22
CA ASN A 154 0.20 -13.05 25.06
C ASN A 154 -0.22 -12.76 23.61
N THR A 155 -0.47 -13.79 22.80
CA THR A 155 -0.90 -13.63 21.41
C THR A 155 -2.41 -13.75 21.29
N LEU A 156 -2.99 -12.97 20.37
CA LEU A 156 -4.41 -13.06 20.06
C LEU A 156 -4.64 -14.23 19.09
N PRO A 157 -5.45 -15.23 19.47
CA PRO A 157 -5.81 -16.31 18.55
C PRO A 157 -6.62 -15.73 17.39
N ARG A 158 -6.24 -16.08 16.16
CA ARG A 158 -6.92 -15.65 14.95
C ARG A 158 -7.42 -16.84 14.17
N GLN A 159 -8.71 -16.82 13.84
CA GLN A 159 -9.33 -17.87 13.05
C GLN A 159 -8.70 -17.94 11.65
N PRO A 160 -8.51 -19.12 11.05
CA PRO A 160 -8.12 -19.22 9.65
C PRO A 160 -9.09 -18.45 8.75
N ARG A 161 -8.58 -17.75 7.75
CA ARG A 161 -9.44 -17.07 6.76
C ARG A 161 -9.99 -18.09 5.77
N THR A 162 -11.20 -17.86 5.29
CA THR A 162 -11.76 -18.61 4.16
C THR A 162 -10.94 -18.43 2.88
N SER A 163 -10.26 -17.29 2.73
CA SER A 163 -9.28 -17.04 1.66
C SER A 163 -7.95 -17.77 1.84
N GLY A 164 -7.80 -18.59 2.89
CA GLY A 164 -6.53 -19.17 3.29
C GLY A 164 -5.48 -18.10 3.56
N ASP A 165 -4.25 -18.36 3.12
CA ASP A 165 -3.11 -17.48 3.29
C ASP A 165 -3.06 -16.33 2.24
N GLU A 166 -4.13 -16.08 1.48
CA GLU A 166 -4.18 -14.94 0.56
C GLU A 166 -4.23 -13.61 1.32
N PRO A 167 -3.38 -12.62 0.93
CA PRO A 167 -3.54 -11.25 1.37
C PRO A 167 -4.94 -10.73 1.06
N VAL A 168 -5.51 -9.95 1.95
CA VAL A 168 -6.82 -9.30 1.76
C VAL A 168 -6.61 -7.82 1.45
N VAL A 169 -7.43 -7.28 0.56
CA VAL A 169 -7.47 -5.85 0.28
C VAL A 169 -8.53 -5.19 1.15
N HIS A 170 -8.11 -4.22 1.96
CA HIS A 170 -8.94 -3.43 2.85
C HIS A 170 -9.02 -2.00 2.33
N HIS A 171 -10.22 -1.45 2.35
CA HIS A 171 -10.49 -0.08 1.90
C HIS A 171 -10.83 0.74 3.12
N GLY A 172 -10.14 1.87 3.30
CA GLY A 172 -10.45 2.74 4.42
C GLY A 172 -9.47 3.90 4.61
N ILE A 173 -9.63 4.58 5.74
CA ILE A 173 -8.84 5.78 6.05
C ILE A 173 -7.44 5.40 6.55
N ILE A 174 -6.42 6.03 5.96
CA ILE A 174 -5.01 5.90 6.36
C ILE A 174 -4.57 7.13 7.16
N ALA A 175 -3.91 6.92 8.29
CA ALA A 175 -3.27 7.98 9.07
C ALA A 175 -1.82 8.21 8.58
N SER A 176 -1.52 9.45 8.22
CA SER A 176 -0.21 9.89 7.76
C SER A 176 0.42 10.89 8.74
N GLY A 177 1.71 10.80 9.03
CA GLY A 177 2.39 11.72 9.93
C GLY A 177 3.91 11.55 9.95
N ASN A 178 4.62 12.36 10.72
CA ASN A 178 6.08 12.31 10.82
C ASN A 178 6.60 11.42 11.96
N GLN A 179 5.73 10.66 12.63
CA GLN A 179 6.11 9.77 13.72
C GLN A 179 5.91 8.30 13.36
N VAL A 180 6.86 7.45 13.70
CA VAL A 180 6.65 6.00 13.63
C VAL A 180 5.84 5.59 14.85
N VAL A 181 4.60 5.13 14.65
CA VAL A 181 3.80 4.57 15.74
C VAL A 181 4.35 3.17 16.09
N ARG A 182 4.79 3.01 17.34
CA ARG A 182 5.31 1.77 17.94
C ARG A 182 4.70 1.51 19.31
N ASN A 183 3.42 1.82 19.44
CA ASN A 183 2.70 1.77 20.69
C ASN A 183 1.23 1.48 20.34
N ASP A 184 0.77 0.31 20.71
CA ASP A 184 -0.57 -0.22 20.47
C ASP A 184 -1.66 0.66 21.12
N LYS A 185 -1.47 1.14 22.35
CA LYS A 185 -2.43 2.00 23.05
C LYS A 185 -2.59 3.32 22.32
N GLU A 186 -1.47 3.91 21.89
CA GLU A 186 -1.46 5.15 21.14
C GLU A 186 -2.03 4.96 19.72
N ARG A 187 -1.67 3.87 19.03
CA ARG A 187 -2.27 3.45 17.76
C ARG A 187 -3.79 3.38 17.88
N ASP A 188 -4.29 2.70 18.91
CA ASP A 188 -5.72 2.48 19.12
C ASP A 188 -6.43 3.78 19.51
N ARG A 189 -5.79 4.62 20.35
CA ARG A 189 -6.28 5.96 20.72
C ARG A 189 -6.42 6.86 19.49
N ILE A 190 -5.36 6.99 18.69
CA ILE A 190 -5.37 7.76 17.45
C ILE A 190 -6.43 7.20 16.50
N SER A 191 -6.43 5.88 16.29
CA SER A 191 -7.36 5.23 15.38
C SER A 191 -8.82 5.49 15.79
N LYS A 192 -9.18 5.30 17.08
CA LYS A 192 -10.52 5.63 17.59
C LYS A 192 -10.89 7.10 17.40
N GLY A 193 -9.97 8.02 17.70
CA GLY A 193 -10.17 9.47 17.52
C GLY A 193 -10.33 9.92 16.06
N LEU A 194 -9.89 9.10 15.10
CA LEU A 194 -9.86 9.41 13.67
C LEU A 194 -10.84 8.54 12.86
N LYS A 195 -12.04 8.28 13.38
CA LYS A 195 -13.07 7.45 12.72
C LYS A 195 -12.64 6.01 12.43
N GLY A 196 -11.60 5.55 13.09
CA GLY A 196 -11.12 4.19 12.97
C GLY A 196 -10.16 3.98 11.81
N VAL A 197 -9.13 4.83 11.67
CA VAL A 197 -8.06 4.61 10.69
C VAL A 197 -7.50 3.20 10.78
N ILE A 198 -7.20 2.61 9.63
CA ILE A 198 -6.85 1.18 9.53
C ILE A 198 -5.38 0.93 9.21
N CYS A 199 -4.64 1.98 8.87
CA CYS A 199 -3.22 1.93 8.55
C CYS A 199 -2.52 3.21 8.96
N PHE A 200 -1.26 3.09 9.40
CA PHE A 200 -0.34 4.19 9.66
C PHE A 200 0.81 4.17 8.64
N GLU A 201 1.16 5.33 8.11
CA GLU A 201 2.30 5.55 7.21
C GLU A 201 2.86 6.98 7.37
N MET A 202 3.94 7.33 6.65
CA MET A 202 4.70 8.56 6.92
C MET A 202 4.90 9.50 5.72
N GLU A 203 4.20 9.32 4.60
CA GLU A 203 4.49 10.09 3.38
C GLU A 203 3.26 10.73 2.73
N ALA A 204 2.10 10.10 2.83
CA ALA A 204 0.92 10.47 2.05
C ALA A 204 0.47 11.91 2.25
N ALA A 205 0.44 12.42 3.49
CA ALA A 205 -0.01 13.78 3.75
C ALA A 205 0.87 14.84 3.05
N GLY A 206 2.17 14.59 2.89
CA GLY A 206 3.08 15.48 2.18
C GLY A 206 2.82 15.49 0.68
N VAL A 207 2.53 14.33 0.08
CA VAL A 207 2.19 14.22 -1.35
C VAL A 207 0.80 14.81 -1.62
N MET A 208 -0.19 14.43 -0.81
CA MET A 208 -1.59 14.82 -0.99
C MET A 208 -1.89 16.27 -0.62
N ALA A 209 -0.92 17.01 -0.06
CA ALA A 209 -1.01 18.45 0.14
C ALA A 209 -1.14 19.20 -1.19
N SER A 210 -0.51 18.71 -2.27
CA SER A 210 -0.51 19.36 -3.58
C SER A 210 -0.95 18.45 -4.74
N ILE A 211 -0.82 17.13 -4.60
CA ILE A 211 -1.04 16.16 -5.69
C ILE A 211 -2.17 15.19 -5.32
N GLU A 212 -3.16 15.04 -6.19
CA GLU A 212 -4.14 13.96 -6.10
C GLU A 212 -3.45 12.62 -6.32
N CYS A 213 -3.48 11.73 -5.34
CA CYS A 213 -2.89 10.40 -5.47
C CYS A 213 -3.71 9.34 -4.74
N LEU A 214 -3.65 8.11 -5.25
CA LEU A 214 -4.16 6.93 -4.54
C LEU A 214 -3.05 6.35 -3.68
N VAL A 215 -3.33 6.13 -2.40
CA VAL A 215 -2.36 5.56 -1.46
C VAL A 215 -2.62 4.07 -1.28
N ILE A 216 -1.58 3.27 -1.47
CA ILE A 216 -1.61 1.81 -1.41
C ILE A 216 -0.50 1.36 -0.46
N ARG A 217 -0.89 0.79 0.68
CA ARG A 217 0.04 0.33 1.72
C ARG A 217 -0.19 -1.13 2.01
N ALA A 218 0.83 -1.96 1.86
CA ALA A 218 0.77 -3.30 2.41
C ALA A 218 1.29 -3.32 3.85
N ILE A 219 0.73 -4.20 4.68
CA ILE A 219 0.98 -4.21 6.11
C ILE A 219 2.25 -4.97 6.44
N CYS A 220 3.22 -4.29 7.06
CA CYS A 220 4.52 -4.87 7.45
C CYS A 220 4.73 -4.97 8.97
N ASP A 221 3.83 -4.38 9.75
CA ASP A 221 3.79 -4.46 11.22
C ASP A 221 2.41 -4.00 11.70
N TYR A 222 2.15 -4.06 13.01
CA TYR A 222 0.88 -3.66 13.60
C TYR A 222 0.93 -2.30 14.30
N ALA A 223 1.90 -1.43 13.96
CA ALA A 223 2.10 -0.14 14.62
C ALA A 223 2.20 -0.25 16.17
N ASP A 224 2.75 -1.36 16.67
CA ASP A 224 2.89 -1.68 18.07
C ASP A 224 4.37 -1.80 18.47
N SER A 225 4.63 -2.21 19.71
CA SER A 225 5.99 -2.41 20.21
C SER A 225 6.73 -3.61 19.58
N HIS A 226 6.01 -4.53 18.93
CA HIS A 226 6.56 -5.76 18.33
C HIS A 226 7.01 -5.59 16.88
N LYS A 227 6.86 -4.38 16.33
CA LYS A 227 7.31 -3.99 14.99
C LYS A 227 8.73 -4.49 14.70
N ASN A 228 8.84 -5.29 13.63
CA ASN A 228 10.10 -5.78 13.11
C ASN A 228 10.26 -5.45 11.62
N LYS A 229 11.36 -5.89 11.00
CA LYS A 229 11.65 -5.62 9.58
C LYS A 229 11.43 -6.81 8.65
N GLY A 230 11.16 -8.01 9.16
CA GLY A 230 11.07 -9.25 8.36
C GLY A 230 9.97 -9.19 7.31
N TRP A 231 8.85 -8.53 7.64
CA TRP A 231 7.69 -8.42 6.76
C TRP A 231 7.76 -7.32 5.71
N GLN A 232 8.72 -6.38 5.80
CA GLN A 232 8.76 -5.23 4.89
C GLN A 232 8.90 -5.66 3.43
N ALA A 233 9.65 -6.73 3.16
CA ALA A 233 9.87 -7.23 1.80
C ALA A 233 8.66 -7.91 1.19
N TYR A 234 7.91 -8.67 1.99
CA TYR A 234 6.65 -9.29 1.57
C TYR A 234 5.61 -8.21 1.30
N ALA A 235 5.36 -7.35 2.28
CA ALA A 235 4.40 -6.27 2.17
C ALA A 235 4.68 -5.40 0.94
N ALA A 236 5.90 -4.89 0.79
CA ALA A 236 6.22 -4.01 -0.31
C ALA A 236 6.07 -4.67 -1.70
N ARG A 237 6.31 -5.99 -1.82
CA ARG A 237 6.01 -6.75 -3.04
C ARG A 237 4.50 -6.79 -3.30
N THR A 238 3.71 -7.08 -2.27
CA THR A 238 2.24 -7.19 -2.39
C THR A 238 1.61 -5.84 -2.71
N ALA A 239 2.08 -4.74 -2.11
CA ALA A 239 1.67 -3.38 -2.47
C ALA A 239 1.95 -3.06 -3.95
N ALA A 240 3.13 -3.43 -4.45
CA ALA A 240 3.48 -3.22 -5.86
C ALA A 240 2.68 -4.12 -6.80
N ALA A 241 2.37 -5.36 -6.40
CA ALA A 241 1.50 -6.25 -7.15
C ALA A 241 0.09 -5.67 -7.30
N TYR A 242 -0.51 -5.18 -6.20
CA TYR A 242 -1.81 -4.51 -6.23
C TYR A 242 -1.78 -3.21 -7.06
N ALA A 243 -0.72 -2.40 -6.95
CA ALA A 243 -0.55 -1.22 -7.78
C ALA A 243 -0.56 -1.57 -9.28
N LYS A 244 0.03 -2.71 -9.66
CA LYS A 244 -0.01 -3.20 -11.04
C LYS A 244 -1.41 -3.59 -11.50
N GLU A 245 -2.27 -4.08 -10.60
CA GLU A 245 -3.68 -4.33 -10.92
C GLU A 245 -4.43 -3.04 -11.24
N ILE A 246 -4.25 -2.01 -10.42
CA ILE A 246 -4.82 -0.68 -10.67
C ILE A 246 -4.36 -0.16 -12.04
N LEU A 247 -3.05 -0.24 -12.31
CA LEU A 247 -2.50 0.16 -13.62
C LEU A 247 -3.07 -0.65 -14.79
N SER A 248 -3.50 -1.89 -14.57
CA SER A 248 -4.01 -2.75 -15.65
C SER A 248 -5.41 -2.38 -16.13
N VAL A 249 -6.20 -1.70 -15.28
CA VAL A 249 -7.58 -1.28 -15.57
C VAL A 249 -7.71 0.21 -15.91
N LEU A 250 -6.61 0.96 -15.78
CA LEU A 250 -6.54 2.34 -16.26
C LEU A 250 -6.52 2.35 -17.79
N THR A 251 -7.50 3.03 -18.37
CA THR A 251 -7.54 3.28 -19.81
C THR A 251 -6.71 4.52 -20.14
N PRO A 252 -5.94 4.52 -21.25
CA PRO A 252 -5.36 5.76 -21.76
C PRO A 252 -6.46 6.81 -21.99
N PRO A 253 -6.19 8.10 -21.81
CA PRO A 253 -7.11 9.14 -22.24
C PRO A 253 -7.42 8.92 -23.72
N ALA A 254 -8.71 8.93 -24.11
CA ALA A 254 -9.10 8.76 -25.50
C ALA A 254 -8.32 9.77 -26.36
N THR A 255 -7.47 9.29 -27.25
CA THR A 255 -6.93 10.10 -28.33
C THR A 255 -8.14 10.49 -29.18
N VAL A 256 -8.41 11.79 -29.28
CA VAL A 256 -9.39 12.32 -30.24
C VAL A 256 -9.06 11.73 -31.61
N GLY A 257 -9.93 10.86 -32.14
CA GLY A 257 -9.84 10.38 -33.52
C GLY A 257 -9.67 8.88 -33.78
N GLN A 258 -9.87 7.95 -32.84
CA GLN A 258 -10.01 6.52 -33.19
C GLN A 258 -11.34 5.90 -32.75
N PRO A 259 -11.97 5.08 -33.62
CA PRO A 259 -13.28 4.51 -33.36
C PRO A 259 -13.24 3.58 -32.16
N VAL A 260 -14.19 3.75 -31.25
CA VAL A 260 -14.34 2.95 -30.03
C VAL A 260 -14.85 1.56 -30.43
N ASN A 261 -14.00 0.54 -30.31
CA ASN A 261 -14.45 -0.85 -30.46
C ASN A 261 -14.85 -1.39 -29.08
N ASN A 262 -16.16 -1.37 -28.79
CA ASN A 262 -16.78 -1.81 -27.54
C ASN A 262 -16.92 -3.35 -27.47
N SER A 263 -15.82 -4.09 -27.55
CA SER A 263 -15.84 -5.53 -27.24
C SER A 263 -14.94 -5.84 -26.03
N LEU A 264 -15.57 -6.33 -24.96
CA LEU A 264 -14.86 -7.00 -23.87
C LEU A 264 -14.19 -8.27 -24.45
N PRO A 265 -12.95 -8.61 -24.05
CA PRO A 265 -12.32 -9.84 -24.50
C PRO A 265 -13.10 -11.03 -23.95
N THR A 266 -13.79 -11.76 -24.82
CA THR A 266 -14.37 -13.07 -24.49
C THR A 266 -13.24 -14.09 -24.39
N HIS A 267 -12.90 -14.51 -23.18
CA HIS A 267 -11.95 -15.60 -22.98
C HIS A 267 -12.62 -16.95 -23.28
N ASN A 268 -12.23 -17.55 -24.39
CA ASN A 268 -12.60 -18.92 -24.75
C ASN A 268 -11.73 -19.91 -23.95
N ARG A 269 -12.35 -20.98 -23.42
CA ARG A 269 -11.85 -21.91 -22.39
C ARG A 269 -10.72 -22.87 -22.83
N LYS A 270 -10.01 -22.62 -23.93
CA LYS A 270 -8.97 -23.56 -24.42
C LYS A 270 -7.60 -22.91 -24.39
N GLY A 271 -6.67 -23.64 -23.78
CA GLY A 271 -5.37 -23.17 -23.34
C GLY A 271 -4.55 -22.53 -24.46
N VAL A 272 -4.21 -21.27 -24.25
CA VAL A 272 -3.05 -20.66 -24.89
C VAL A 272 -1.90 -20.78 -23.89
N GLY A 273 -0.87 -21.53 -24.27
CA GLY A 273 0.31 -21.75 -23.45
C GLY A 273 0.99 -20.43 -23.10
N TRP A 274 1.11 -20.14 -21.80
CA TRP A 274 1.77 -18.95 -21.26
C TRP A 274 3.31 -19.00 -21.35
N THR A 275 3.87 -19.88 -22.19
CA THR A 275 5.31 -19.92 -22.52
C THR A 275 5.75 -18.68 -23.31
N ALA A 276 4.83 -17.94 -23.93
CA ALA A 276 5.14 -16.72 -24.71
C ALA A 276 5.20 -15.41 -23.90
N ILE A 277 4.79 -15.39 -22.62
CA ILE A 277 5.01 -14.22 -21.74
C ILE A 277 6.28 -14.44 -20.91
N LYS A 278 7.39 -14.63 -21.61
CA LYS A 278 8.72 -14.63 -21.01
C LYS A 278 9.57 -13.58 -21.73
N ARG A 279 10.06 -12.63 -20.92
CA ARG A 279 11.07 -11.55 -21.19
C ARG A 279 10.61 -10.12 -21.54
N ASN A 280 9.35 -9.84 -21.90
CA ASN A 280 8.94 -8.46 -22.31
C ASN A 280 7.95 -7.69 -21.40
N THR A 281 7.63 -8.18 -20.20
CA THR A 281 6.61 -7.57 -19.32
C THR A 281 6.98 -6.18 -18.78
N LEU A 282 8.27 -5.85 -18.76
CA LEU A 282 8.80 -4.61 -18.20
C LEU A 282 8.60 -3.41 -19.14
N ALA A 283 9.05 -3.57 -20.38
CA ALA A 283 8.86 -2.58 -21.44
C ALA A 283 7.37 -2.30 -21.67
N ILE A 284 6.52 -3.34 -21.59
CA ILE A 284 5.06 -3.19 -21.70
C ILE A 284 4.49 -2.37 -20.54
N LEU A 285 4.94 -2.58 -19.29
CA LEU A 285 4.47 -1.81 -18.14
C LEU A 285 4.93 -0.34 -18.21
N VAL A 286 6.19 -0.09 -18.57
CA VAL A 286 6.74 1.26 -18.74
C VAL A 286 6.08 1.99 -19.89
N ALA A 287 5.92 1.32 -21.04
CA ALA A 287 5.20 1.85 -22.19
C ALA A 287 3.74 2.16 -21.83
N ARG A 288 3.08 1.26 -21.09
CA ARG A 288 1.73 1.52 -20.57
C ARG A 288 1.71 2.69 -19.59
N MET A 289 2.64 2.83 -18.67
CA MET A 289 2.69 3.98 -17.75
C MET A 289 2.87 5.30 -18.50
N LYS A 290 3.72 5.32 -19.54
CA LYS A 290 3.88 6.49 -20.43
C LYS A 290 2.58 6.78 -21.20
N LEU A 291 1.91 5.76 -21.74
CA LEU A 291 0.63 5.90 -22.45
C LEU A 291 -0.52 6.35 -21.54
N MET A 292 -0.58 5.82 -20.32
CA MET A 292 -1.60 6.11 -19.31
C MET A 292 -1.32 7.37 -18.50
N LYS A 293 -0.15 8.01 -18.71
CA LYS A 293 0.26 9.23 -18.00
C LYS A 293 0.28 9.04 -16.48
N VAL A 294 0.89 7.96 -15.98
CA VAL A 294 0.91 7.60 -14.55
C VAL A 294 2.32 7.54 -13.97
N VAL A 295 2.49 8.05 -12.74
CA VAL A 295 3.69 7.85 -11.92
C VAL A 295 3.40 6.97 -10.73
N LEU A 296 4.29 6.01 -10.52
CA LEU A 296 4.44 5.29 -9.28
C LEU A 296 5.49 6.01 -8.42
N ILE A 297 5.08 6.50 -7.25
CA ILE A 297 5.98 6.97 -6.19
C ILE A 297 6.13 5.83 -5.18
N VAL A 298 7.32 5.26 -5.11
CA VAL A 298 7.63 4.15 -4.19
C VAL A 298 8.33 4.69 -2.95
N THR A 299 7.75 4.45 -1.78
CA THR A 299 8.23 4.96 -0.49
C THR A 299 8.95 3.91 0.35
N VAL A 300 9.24 2.74 -0.23
CA VAL A 300 9.85 1.63 0.50
C VAL A 300 11.36 1.87 0.64
N ASN A 301 11.82 2.17 1.86
CA ASN A 301 13.24 2.22 2.18
C ASN A 301 13.74 0.80 2.49
N MET A 302 14.10 0.09 1.43
CA MET A 302 14.67 -1.24 1.54
C MET A 302 16.00 -1.29 0.79
N ASN A 303 17.03 -1.82 1.44
CA ASN A 303 18.28 -2.24 0.77
C ASN A 303 18.02 -3.36 -0.27
N TYR A 304 16.78 -3.81 -0.41
CA TYR A 304 16.35 -4.69 -1.49
C TYR A 304 16.18 -3.85 -2.74
N ASN A 305 16.99 -4.13 -3.76
CA ASN A 305 16.74 -3.67 -5.11
C ASN A 305 15.33 -4.14 -5.50
N PHE A 306 14.34 -3.25 -5.39
CA PHE A 306 13.07 -3.43 -6.07
C PHE A 306 13.38 -3.41 -7.56
N LYS A 307 13.71 -4.56 -8.14
CA LYS A 307 13.59 -4.81 -9.57
C LYS A 307 12.11 -4.95 -9.95
N LEU A 308 11.27 -4.03 -9.48
CA LEU A 308 10.18 -3.52 -10.28
C LEU A 308 10.74 -2.30 -11.00
N VAL A 309 11.37 -2.53 -12.15
CA VAL A 309 11.46 -1.49 -13.18
C VAL A 309 12.29 -0.25 -12.81
N GLN A 310 13.62 -0.39 -12.81
CA GLN A 310 14.45 0.71 -13.28
C GLN A 310 14.51 0.65 -14.82
N ALA A 311 14.49 1.84 -15.44
CA ALA A 311 14.21 2.10 -16.85
C ALA A 311 15.04 1.27 -17.85
#